data_AF-A0AAV8HW24-F1
#
_entry.id   AF-A0AAV8HW24-F1
#
_cell.length_a   1.000
_cell.length_b   1.000
_cell.length_c   1.000
_cell.angle_alpha   90.00
_cell.angle_beta   90.00
_cell.angle_gamma   90.00
#
_symmetry.space_group_name_H-M   'P 1'
#
loop_
_entity.id
_entity.type
_entity.pdbx_description
1 polymer ?
#
loop_
_entity_poly.entity_id
_entity_poly.type
_entity_poly.pdbx_seq_one_letter_code
_entity_poly.pdbx_strand_id
1 'polypeptide(L)'
;MISWPFFAEQQTNCRYVCTEWGVGMEIDNNVKRDEVEWQVRELMTGEKGAEMRNRAVEWKKGAIRATKPGGSSFINLERLVKEVMLPK
;
A
#
# COMPACT_ATOMS: atom_id res chain seq x y z
N MET A 1 -0.02 7.61 -1.64
CA MET A 1 1.11 7.74 -0.70
C MET A 1 2.19 8.56 -1.37
N ILE A 2 2.88 9.42 -0.64
CA ILE A 2 4.15 10.01 -1.12
C ILE A 2 5.25 9.29 -0.35
N SER A 3 6.10 8.58 -1.06
CA SER A 3 7.09 7.65 -0.51
C SER A 3 8.45 8.30 -0.50
N TRP A 4 9.15 8.24 0.64
CA TRP A 4 10.55 8.64 0.75
C TRP A 4 11.27 7.63 1.64
N PRO A 5 11.78 6.53 1.06
CA PRO A 5 12.30 5.39 1.83
C PRO A 5 13.65 5.72 2.48
N PHE A 6 13.90 5.17 3.68
CA PHE A 6 15.17 5.35 4.39
C PHE A 6 15.94 4.04 4.56
N PHE A 7 15.41 3.05 5.29
CA PHE A 7 16.11 1.80 5.57
C PHE A 7 15.18 0.58 5.68
N ALA A 8 15.79 -0.59 5.86
CA ALA A 8 15.13 -1.89 5.96
C ALA A 8 14.33 -2.21 4.69
N GLU A 9 13.06 -2.56 4.82
CA GLU A 9 12.21 -2.95 3.70
C GLU A 9 11.55 -1.75 3.00
N GLN A 10 11.82 -0.52 3.45
CA GLN A 10 11.17 0.68 2.91
C GLN A 10 11.43 0.88 1.41
N GLN A 11 12.63 0.57 0.91
CA GLN A 11 12.93 0.62 -0.53
C GLN A 11 12.04 -0.34 -1.32
N THR A 12 11.86 -1.57 -0.82
CA THR A 12 10.97 -2.56 -1.42
C THR A 12 9.52 -2.09 -1.36
N ASN A 13 9.06 -1.60 -0.20
CA ASN A 13 7.70 -1.07 -0.05
C ASN A 13 7.43 0.11 -0.99
N CYS A 14 8.40 1.02 -1.15
CA CYS A 14 8.32 2.14 -2.08
C CYS A 14 8.10 1.63 -3.51
N ARG A 15 8.92 0.67 -3.96
CA ARG A 15 8.78 0.05 -5.28
C ARG A 15 7.39 -0.55 -5.49
N TYR A 16 6.87 -1.30 -4.52
CA TYR A 16 5.53 -1.87 -4.60
C TYR A 16 4.45 -0.79 -4.64
N VAL A 17 4.49 0.20 -3.76
CA VAL A 17 3.53 1.30 -3.69
C VAL A 17 3.50 2.12 -4.99
N CYS A 18 4.68 2.46 -5.52
CA CYS A 18 4.80 3.38 -6.65
C CYS A 18 4.67 2.68 -8.01
N THR A 19 5.23 1.48 -8.17
CA THR A 19 5.27 0.80 -9.47
C THR A 19 4.23 -0.32 -9.57
N GLU A 20 4.18 -1.24 -8.59
CA GLU A 20 3.37 -2.46 -8.73
C GLU A 20 1.89 -2.23 -8.43
N TRP A 21 1.59 -1.50 -7.36
CA TRP A 21 0.22 -1.18 -6.94
C TRP A 21 -0.27 0.14 -7.55
N GLY A 22 0.67 1.02 -7.92
CA GLY A 22 0.38 2.33 -8.48
C GLY A 22 -0.42 3.24 -7.54
N VAL A 23 -0.23 3.12 -6.22
CA VAL A 23 -0.97 3.89 -5.21
C VAL A 23 -0.11 4.97 -4.54
N GLY A 24 1.08 5.25 -5.08
CA GLY A 24 1.92 6.33 -4.61
C GLY A 24 2.93 6.86 -5.63
N MET A 25 3.62 7.91 -5.20
CA MET A 25 4.69 8.61 -5.93
C MET A 25 5.92 8.66 -5.04
N GLU A 26 7.11 8.59 -5.62
CA GLU A 26 8.37 8.59 -4.89
C GLU A 26 9.00 9.99 -4.91
N ILE A 27 9.49 10.44 -3.75
CA ILE A 27 10.31 11.65 -3.63
C ILE A 27 11.74 11.30 -4.06
N ASP A 28 12.34 12.17 -4.87
CA ASP A 28 13.74 12.06 -5.28
C ASP A 28 14.70 12.07 -4.08
N ASN A 29 15.82 11.35 -4.19
CA ASN A 29 16.83 11.32 -3.12
C ASN A 29 17.41 12.71 -2.79
N ASN A 30 17.49 13.60 -3.76
CA ASN A 30 17.84 15.00 -3.56
C ASN A 30 16.57 15.84 -3.32
N VAL A 31 16.08 15.82 -2.08
CA VAL A 31 14.81 16.44 -1.72
C VAL A 31 14.85 17.95 -1.91
N LYS A 32 13.91 18.45 -2.73
CA LYS A 32 13.69 19.89 -2.95
C LYS A 32 12.28 20.27 -2.51
N ARG A 33 12.15 21.43 -1.88
CA ARG A 33 10.87 21.96 -1.39
C ARG A 33 9.80 22.01 -2.49
N ASP A 34 10.17 22.52 -3.66
CA ASP A 34 9.22 22.74 -4.75
C ASP A 34 8.71 21.42 -5.35
N GLU A 35 9.58 20.40 -5.41
CA GLU A 35 9.19 19.05 -5.85
C GLU A 35 8.21 18.42 -4.84
N VAL A 36 8.48 18.55 -3.54
CA VAL A 36 7.58 18.04 -2.50
C VAL A 36 6.24 18.77 -2.54
N GLU A 37 6.23 20.09 -2.70
CA GLU A 37 4.99 20.87 -2.83
C GLU A 37 4.18 20.41 -4.05
N TRP A 38 4.83 20.24 -5.20
CA TRP A 38 4.19 19.77 -6.42
C TRP A 38 3.60 18.37 -6.23
N GLN A 39 4.34 17.42 -5.66
CA GLN A 39 3.85 16.06 -5.40
C GLN A 39 2.66 16.04 -4.45
N VAL A 40 2.67 16.88 -3.40
CA VAL A 40 1.53 17.03 -2.47
C VAL A 40 0.32 17.57 -3.21
N ARG A 41 0.48 18.62 -4.02
CA ARG A 41 -0.61 19.19 -4.81
C ARG A 41 -1.18 18.19 -5.81
N GLU A 42 -0.32 17.46 -6.52
CA GLU A 42 -0.72 16.43 -7.48
C GLU A 42 -1.47 15.27 -6.82
N LEU A 43 -1.03 14.83 -5.63
CA LEU A 43 -1.73 13.78 -4.88
C LEU A 43 -3.14 14.24 -4.41
N MET A 44 -3.26 15.50 -3.99
CA MET A 44 -4.48 16.01 -3.36
C MET A 44 -5.54 16.42 -4.38
N THR A 45 -5.15 17.12 -5.44
CA THR A 45 -6.06 17.74 -6.41
C THR A 45 -5.77 17.38 -7.87
N GLY A 46 -4.64 16.73 -8.15
CA GLY A 46 -4.24 16.36 -9.51
C GLY A 46 -4.91 15.08 -10.02
N GLU A 47 -4.81 14.88 -11.33
CA GLU A 47 -5.38 13.71 -12.02
C GLU A 47 -4.70 12.42 -11.56
N LYS A 48 -3.36 12.40 -11.42
CA LYS A 48 -2.65 11.23 -10.91
C LYS A 48 -3.08 10.92 -9.48
N GLY A 49 -3.32 11.95 -8.67
CA GLY A 49 -3.89 11.84 -7.33
C GLY A 49 -5.23 11.10 -7.30
N ALA A 50 -6.13 11.48 -8.20
CA ALA A 50 -7.44 10.85 -8.35
C ALA A 50 -7.34 9.38 -8.82
N GLU A 51 -6.49 9.09 -9.80
CA GLU A 51 -6.23 7.73 -10.27
C GLU A 51 -5.67 6.82 -9.17
N MET A 52 -4.66 7.29 -8.43
CA MET A 52 -4.08 6.56 -7.31
C MET A 52 -5.14 6.27 -6.23
N ARG A 53 -6.04 7.22 -5.96
CA ARG A 53 -7.13 7.05 -5.00
C ARG A 53 -8.11 5.97 -5.47
N ASN A 54 -8.46 5.93 -6.75
CA ASN A 54 -9.31 4.89 -7.32
C ASN A 54 -8.65 3.51 -7.20
N ARG A 55 -7.36 3.38 -7.53
CA ARG A 55 -6.61 2.13 -7.34
C ARG A 55 -6.56 1.71 -5.87
N ALA A 56 -6.34 2.66 -4.94
CA ALA A 56 -6.34 2.38 -3.52
C ALA A 56 -7.70 1.87 -3.00
N VAL A 57 -8.82 2.39 -3.54
CA VAL A 57 -10.17 1.89 -3.23
C VAL A 57 -10.35 0.44 -3.70
N GLU A 58 -9.86 0.09 -4.89
CA GLU A 58 -9.94 -1.30 -5.38
C GLU A 58 -9.09 -2.26 -4.54
N TRP A 59 -7.87 -1.86 -4.16
CA TRP A 59 -7.03 -2.62 -3.22
C TRP A 59 -7.71 -2.78 -1.86
N LYS A 60 -8.34 -1.72 -1.33
CA LYS A 60 -9.12 -1.78 -0.09
C LYS A 60 -10.26 -2.80 -0.17
N LYS A 61 -11.01 -2.82 -1.28
CA LYS A 61 -12.08 -3.81 -1.51
C LYS A 61 -11.50 -5.23 -1.53
N GLY A 62 -10.36 -5.44 -2.18
CA GLY A 62 -9.64 -6.72 -2.20
C GLY A 62 -9.24 -7.18 -0.79
N ALA A 63 -8.64 -6.30 -0.01
CA ALA A 63 -8.24 -6.58 1.37
C ALA A 63 -9.45 -6.95 2.24
N ILE A 64 -10.55 -6.20 2.18
CA ILE A 64 -11.78 -6.52 2.92
C ILE A 64 -12.35 -7.88 2.52
N ARG A 65 -12.37 -8.22 1.22
CA ARG A 65 -12.82 -9.53 0.75
C ARG A 65 -11.94 -10.67 1.28
N ALA A 66 -10.63 -10.46 1.39
CA ALA A 66 -9.70 -11.47 1.88
C ALA A 66 -9.81 -11.69 3.40
N THR A 67 -10.14 -10.65 4.17
CA THR A 67 -10.12 -10.69 5.64
C THR A 67 -11.49 -10.92 6.30
N LYS A 68 -12.61 -10.69 5.60
CA LYS A 68 -13.95 -11.02 6.12
C LYS A 68 -14.12 -12.53 6.39
N PRO A 69 -15.10 -12.95 7.20
CA PRO A 69 -15.39 -14.38 7.40
C PRO A 69 -15.56 -15.13 6.08
N GLY A 70 -14.88 -16.29 5.96
CA GLY A 70 -14.81 -17.08 4.72
C GLY A 70 -13.87 -16.52 3.64
N GLY A 71 -13.20 -15.40 3.88
CA GLY A 71 -12.15 -14.86 3.03
C GLY A 71 -10.85 -15.65 3.11
N SER A 72 -9.98 -15.51 2.10
CA SER A 72 -8.74 -16.29 2.00
C SER A 72 -7.78 -16.08 3.17
N SER A 73 -7.54 -14.84 3.59
CA SER A 73 -6.70 -14.53 4.75
C SER A 73 -7.33 -15.00 6.06
N PHE A 74 -8.66 -14.89 6.17
CA PHE A 74 -9.39 -15.42 7.33
C PHE A 74 -9.21 -16.93 7.47
N ILE A 75 -9.44 -17.68 6.39
CA ILE A 75 -9.27 -19.15 6.36
C ILE A 75 -7.82 -19.53 6.66
N ASN A 76 -6.85 -18.82 6.09
CA ASN A 76 -5.43 -19.08 6.37
C ASN A 76 -5.09 -18.89 7.85
N LEU A 77 -5.66 -17.88 8.50
CA LEU A 77 -5.48 -17.65 9.93
C LEU A 77 -6.15 -18.74 10.78
N GLU A 78 -7.38 -19.14 10.44
CA GLU A 78 -8.04 -20.26 11.13
C GLU A 78 -7.22 -21.55 11.02
N ARG A 79 -6.65 -21.82 9.85
CA ARG A 79 -5.78 -22.97 9.62
C ARG A 79 -4.54 -22.91 10.49
N LEU A 80 -3.86 -21.76 10.52
CA LEU A 80 -2.68 -21.54 11.37
C LEU A 80 -3.00 -21.82 12.85
N VAL A 81 -4.12 -21.32 13.35
CA VAL A 81 -4.53 -21.55 14.75
C VAL A 81 -4.75 -23.04 14.99
N LYS A 82 -5.49 -23.72 14.11
CA LYS A 82 -5.82 -25.14 14.27
C LYS A 82 -4.59 -26.05 14.22
N GLU A 83 -3.65 -25.78 13.31
CA GLU A 83 -2.53 -26.68 13.05
C GLU A 83 -1.31 -26.42 13.95
N VAL A 84 -1.13 -25.18 14.42
CA VAL A 84 0.09 -24.78 15.16
C VAL A 84 -0.19 -24.40 16.60
N MET A 85 -1.33 -23.76 16.88
CA MET A 85 -1.58 -23.10 18.17
C MET A 85 -2.45 -23.94 19.12
N LEU A 86 -3.25 -24.88 18.60
CA LEU A 86 -4.04 -25.77 19.45
C LEU A 86 -3.22 -26.97 19.92
N PRO A 87 -3.40 -27.41 21.18
CA PRO A 87 -2.85 -28.67 21.66
C PRO A 87 -3.34 -29.83 20.79
N LYS A 88 -2.48 -30.82 20.59
CA LYS A 88 -2.83 -32.06 19.89
C LYS A 88 -3.84 -32.89 20.66
#